data_AF-A0A7S3HR83-F1
#
_entry.id   AF-A0A7S3HR83-F1
#
_cell.length_a   1.000
_cell.length_b   1.000
_cell.length_c   1.000
_cell.angle_alpha   90.00
_cell.angle_beta   90.00
_cell.angle_gamma   90.00
#
_symmetry.space_group_name_H-M   'P 1'
#
loop_
_entity.id
_entity.type
_entity.pdbx_description
1 polymer ?
#
loop_
_entity_poly.entity_id
_entity_poly.type
_entity_poly.pdbx_seq_one_letter_code
_entity_poly.pdbx_strand_id
1 'polypeptide(L)'
;YREETKRAKGDMSQAEKEYLLDPYDQMSSSLEDYAEVAIGFGYTALFVSALPMAAAFACVSNAVEVRADGWKILNLHQRPFPKGCEDIGTWQSIFLMLSVAAVLTNAGLITFTMTVFNDYSTTVRFWIFIAFQWVCFSLQYIIMEAIPDVPEEIDIQLQRAAFIERKLIDKVGDELNDDVLGEQAPLEIHKLAFNHGETRSSSSNSPLHGIEASRK
;
A
#
# COMPACT_ATOMS: atom_id res chain seq x y z
N TYR A 1 -37.33 -32.54 7.02
CA TYR A 1 -36.62 -31.57 6.16
C TYR A 1 -36.31 -30.21 6.79
N ARG A 2 -37.27 -29.31 7.05
CA ARG A 2 -36.96 -27.95 7.58
C ARG A 2 -36.51 -27.92 9.06
N GLU A 3 -36.86 -28.95 9.82
CA GLU A 3 -36.42 -29.10 11.22
C GLU A 3 -35.12 -29.90 11.36
N GLU A 4 -34.86 -30.86 10.47
CA GLU A 4 -33.59 -31.62 10.43
C GLU A 4 -32.42 -30.73 10.02
N THR A 5 -32.63 -29.80 9.10
CA THR A 5 -31.62 -28.78 8.71
C THR A 5 -31.36 -27.78 9.84
N LYS A 6 -32.36 -27.45 10.66
CA LYS A 6 -32.19 -26.61 11.86
C LYS A 6 -31.48 -27.34 13.00
N ARG A 7 -31.76 -28.64 13.20
CA ARG A 7 -31.01 -29.50 14.15
C ARG A 7 -29.56 -29.69 13.72
N ALA A 8 -29.32 -29.96 12.43
CA ALA A 8 -27.97 -30.09 11.88
C ALA A 8 -27.15 -28.80 12.04
N LYS A 9 -27.76 -27.63 11.87
CA LYS A 9 -27.07 -26.33 12.10
C LYS A 9 -26.70 -26.07 13.56
N GLY A 10 -27.41 -26.69 14.51
CA GLY A 10 -27.15 -26.59 15.95
C GLY A 10 -25.95 -27.40 16.42
N ASP A 11 -25.73 -28.58 15.81
CA ASP A 11 -24.66 -29.52 16.18
C ASP A 11 -23.40 -29.41 15.30
N MET A 12 -23.36 -28.46 14.35
CA MET A 12 -22.20 -28.25 13.50
C MET A 12 -20.98 -27.76 14.30
N SER A 13 -19.87 -28.47 14.13
CA SER A 13 -18.55 -28.09 14.64
C SER A 13 -18.13 -26.73 14.10
N GLN A 14 -17.25 -26.02 14.80
CA GLN A 14 -16.72 -24.75 14.30
C GLN A 14 -16.01 -24.91 12.96
N ALA A 15 -15.27 -26.00 12.78
CA ALA A 15 -14.60 -26.29 11.51
C ALA A 15 -15.59 -26.47 10.34
N GLU A 16 -16.76 -27.07 10.58
CA GLU A 16 -17.80 -27.22 9.57
C GLU A 16 -18.46 -25.87 9.25
N LYS A 17 -18.64 -25.00 10.24
CA LYS A 17 -19.15 -23.63 10.04
C LYS A 17 -18.17 -22.80 9.22
N GLU A 18 -16.88 -22.87 9.52
CA GLU A 18 -15.83 -22.17 8.77
C GLU A 18 -15.72 -22.69 7.34
N TYR A 19 -15.76 -24.00 7.15
CA TYR A 19 -15.71 -24.61 5.81
C TYR A 19 -16.86 -24.15 4.89
N LEU A 20 -18.00 -23.76 5.46
CA LEU A 20 -19.15 -23.26 4.71
C LEU A 20 -19.07 -21.77 4.36
N LEU A 21 -18.10 -21.02 4.89
CA LEU A 21 -17.85 -19.62 4.51
C LEU A 21 -17.15 -19.55 3.16
N ASP A 22 -17.23 -18.38 2.52
CA ASP A 22 -16.60 -18.18 1.22
C ASP A 22 -15.06 -18.16 1.36
N PRO A 23 -14.32 -18.83 0.47
CA PRO A 23 -12.86 -18.79 0.50
C PRO A 23 -12.39 -17.37 0.19
N TYR A 24 -11.49 -16.84 1.02
CA TYR A 24 -10.87 -15.53 0.77
C TYR A 24 -9.71 -15.68 -0.22
N ASP A 25 -9.97 -15.41 -1.51
CA ASP A 25 -8.90 -15.25 -2.48
C ASP A 25 -8.27 -13.87 -2.33
N GLN A 26 -7.13 -13.83 -1.64
CA GLN A 26 -6.45 -12.58 -1.31
C GLN A 26 -6.10 -11.73 -2.53
N MET A 27 -5.82 -12.34 -3.68
CA MET A 27 -5.46 -11.56 -4.85
C MET A 27 -6.69 -10.83 -5.40
N SER A 28 -7.77 -11.54 -5.72
CA SER A 28 -8.98 -10.92 -6.25
C SER A 28 -9.66 -10.00 -5.23
N SER A 29 -9.82 -10.43 -3.99
CA SER A 29 -10.48 -9.62 -2.96
C SER A 29 -9.73 -8.33 -2.67
N SER A 30 -8.40 -8.36 -2.54
CA SER A 30 -7.64 -7.13 -2.32
C SER A 30 -7.69 -6.18 -3.52
N LEU A 31 -7.73 -6.70 -4.75
CA LEU A 31 -7.88 -5.87 -5.94
C LEU A 31 -9.23 -5.14 -5.96
N GLU A 32 -10.31 -5.83 -5.59
CA GLU A 32 -11.65 -5.24 -5.49
C GLU A 32 -11.71 -4.18 -4.39
N ASP A 33 -11.20 -4.51 -3.20
CA ASP A 33 -11.19 -3.60 -2.05
C ASP A 33 -10.37 -2.33 -2.36
N TYR A 34 -9.19 -2.45 -2.99
CA TYR A 34 -8.40 -1.29 -3.42
C TYR A 34 -9.03 -0.52 -4.58
N ALA A 35 -9.70 -1.20 -5.52
CA ALA A 35 -10.40 -0.53 -6.62
C ALA A 35 -11.50 0.38 -6.11
N GLU A 36 -12.25 -0.07 -5.10
CA GLU A 36 -13.27 0.74 -4.43
C GLU A 36 -12.68 2.01 -3.80
N VAL A 37 -11.58 1.87 -3.05
CA VAL A 37 -10.87 3.02 -2.46
C VAL A 37 -10.35 3.96 -3.55
N ALA A 38 -9.77 3.42 -4.63
CA ALA A 38 -9.25 4.21 -5.75
C ALA A 38 -10.36 5.01 -6.47
N ILE A 39 -11.53 4.40 -6.67
CA ILE A 39 -12.70 5.06 -7.26
C ILE A 39 -13.21 6.17 -6.34
N GLY A 40 -13.34 5.90 -5.03
CA GLY A 40 -13.76 6.90 -4.05
C GLY A 40 -12.80 8.09 -3.95
N PHE A 41 -11.50 7.81 -3.95
CA PHE A 41 -10.47 8.84 -4.04
C PHE A 41 -10.59 9.65 -5.35
N GLY A 42 -10.75 8.97 -6.49
CA GLY A 42 -10.89 9.60 -7.79
C GLY A 42 -12.05 10.60 -7.84
N TYR A 43 -13.24 10.22 -7.37
CA TYR A 43 -14.39 11.13 -7.30
C TYR A 43 -14.11 12.36 -6.44
N THR A 44 -13.42 12.17 -5.32
CA THR A 44 -13.11 13.26 -4.39
C THR A 44 -12.04 14.18 -4.97
N ALA A 45 -10.96 13.63 -5.53
CA ALA A 45 -9.80 14.39 -6.00
C ALA A 45 -10.07 15.11 -7.33
N LEU A 46 -10.69 14.44 -8.31
CA LEU A 46 -10.88 15.00 -9.66
C LEU A 46 -11.91 16.13 -9.71
N PHE A 47 -12.90 16.10 -8.80
CA PHE A 47 -14.08 16.98 -8.86
C PHE A 47 -14.26 17.87 -7.63
N VAL A 48 -13.22 18.04 -6.80
CA VAL A 48 -13.30 18.85 -5.58
C VAL A 48 -13.71 20.30 -5.86
N SER A 49 -13.28 20.88 -6.98
CA SER A 49 -13.68 22.25 -7.34
C SER A 49 -15.17 22.35 -7.67
N ALA A 50 -15.77 21.29 -8.23
CA ALA A 50 -17.19 21.27 -8.58
C ALA A 50 -18.09 20.93 -7.38
N LEU A 51 -17.64 20.05 -6.48
CA LEU A 51 -18.37 19.65 -5.28
C LEU A 51 -17.46 19.71 -4.04
N PRO A 52 -17.36 20.87 -3.37
CA PRO A 52 -16.52 21.03 -2.18
C PRO A 52 -16.89 20.09 -1.02
N MET A 53 -18.16 19.66 -0.93
CA MET A 53 -18.62 18.73 0.10
C MET A 53 -18.24 17.26 -0.16
N ALA A 54 -17.66 16.93 -1.32
CA ALA A 54 -17.29 15.56 -1.67
C ALA A 54 -16.37 14.92 -0.61
N ALA A 55 -15.41 15.68 -0.08
CA ALA A 55 -14.51 15.20 0.96
C ALA A 55 -15.25 14.82 2.26
N ALA A 56 -16.29 15.57 2.65
CA ALA A 56 -17.09 15.23 3.83
C ALA A 56 -17.89 13.93 3.61
N PHE A 57 -18.47 13.75 2.43
CA PHE A 57 -19.14 12.49 2.07
C PHE A 57 -18.18 11.31 2.03
N ALA A 58 -16.98 11.50 1.47
CA ALA A 58 -15.93 10.49 1.47
C ALA A 58 -15.52 10.09 2.90
N CYS A 59 -15.36 11.05 3.82
CA CYS A 59 -15.06 10.74 5.22
C CYS A 59 -16.15 9.88 5.88
N VAL A 60 -17.43 10.19 5.65
CA VAL A 60 -18.54 9.39 6.20
C VAL A 60 -18.58 8.00 5.56
N SER A 61 -18.41 7.92 4.23
CA SER A 61 -18.36 6.65 3.50
C SER A 61 -17.23 5.78 4.02
N ASN A 62 -16.00 6.30 4.11
CA ASN A 62 -14.84 5.58 4.61
C ASN A 62 -15.02 5.10 6.06
N ALA A 63 -15.70 5.89 6.90
CA ALA A 63 -15.99 5.49 8.28
C ALA A 63 -16.95 4.30 8.37
N VAL A 64 -17.94 4.24 7.47
CA VAL A 64 -18.83 3.07 7.35
C VAL A 64 -18.07 1.90 6.74
N GLU A 65 -17.27 2.14 5.71
CA GLU A 65 -16.55 1.12 4.96
C GLU A 65 -15.60 0.31 5.83
N VAL A 66 -14.79 0.99 6.65
CA VAL A 66 -13.87 0.31 7.61
C VAL A 66 -14.63 -0.68 8.51
N ARG A 67 -15.89 -0.40 8.85
CA ARG A 67 -16.73 -1.31 9.65
C ARG A 67 -17.35 -2.41 8.81
N ALA A 68 -17.78 -2.08 7.59
CA ALA A 68 -18.35 -3.04 6.64
C ALA A 68 -17.31 -4.09 6.23
N ASP A 69 -16.10 -3.67 5.86
CA ASP A 69 -14.97 -4.55 5.50
C ASP A 69 -14.55 -5.44 6.67
N GLY A 70 -14.47 -4.86 7.87
CA GLY A 70 -14.20 -5.63 9.08
C GLY A 70 -15.26 -6.70 9.31
N TRP A 71 -16.54 -6.38 9.10
CA TRP A 71 -17.62 -7.35 9.23
C TRP A 71 -17.59 -8.42 8.12
N LYS A 72 -17.28 -8.04 6.88
CA LYS A 72 -17.13 -8.91 5.69
C LYS A 72 -16.05 -9.98 5.93
N ILE A 73 -14.88 -9.59 6.42
CA ILE A 73 -13.77 -10.54 6.68
C ILE A 73 -14.10 -11.46 7.87
N LEU A 74 -14.78 -10.95 8.90
CA LEU A 74 -15.07 -11.72 10.11
C LEU A 74 -16.25 -12.70 9.99
N ASN A 75 -17.24 -12.40 9.15
CA ASN A 75 -18.50 -13.15 9.12
C ASN A 75 -18.83 -13.82 7.78
N LEU A 76 -18.23 -13.38 6.66
CA LEU A 76 -18.53 -13.91 5.34
C LEU A 76 -17.43 -14.82 4.78
N HIS A 77 -16.18 -14.61 5.22
CA HIS A 77 -15.03 -15.30 4.65
C HIS A 77 -14.37 -16.27 5.61
N GLN A 78 -13.75 -17.30 5.05
CA GLN A 78 -12.79 -18.15 5.75
C GLN A 78 -11.57 -17.34 6.18
N ARG A 79 -10.92 -17.76 7.28
CA ARG A 79 -9.72 -17.09 7.77
C ARG A 79 -8.61 -17.12 6.71
N PRO A 80 -8.16 -15.96 6.20
CA PRO A 80 -7.08 -15.93 5.22
C PRO A 80 -5.73 -16.28 5.86
N PHE A 81 -4.85 -16.93 5.09
CA PHE A 81 -3.48 -17.17 5.52
C PHE A 81 -2.66 -15.88 5.48
N PRO A 82 -1.92 -15.51 6.52
CA PRO A 82 -1.13 -14.29 6.49
C PRO A 82 -0.07 -14.37 5.38
N LYS A 83 0.02 -13.31 4.56
CA LYS A 83 1.11 -13.10 3.59
C LYS A 83 1.87 -11.84 3.99
N GLY A 84 3.19 -11.88 3.86
CA GLY A 84 4.02 -10.69 4.02
C GLY A 84 3.83 -9.76 2.82
N CYS A 85 3.66 -8.47 3.09
CA CYS A 85 3.70 -7.40 2.10
C CYS A 85 4.50 -6.24 2.69
N GLU A 86 5.33 -5.61 1.85
CA GLU A 86 6.14 -4.45 2.24
C GLU A 86 5.42 -3.14 1.91
N ASP A 87 4.62 -3.16 0.83
CA ASP A 87 3.87 -2.00 0.34
C ASP A 87 2.48 -2.41 -0.20
N ILE A 88 1.74 -1.42 -0.68
CA ILE A 88 0.43 -1.60 -1.34
C ILE A 88 0.59 -1.95 -2.85
N GLY A 89 1.82 -2.04 -3.35
CA GLY A 89 2.16 -2.33 -4.74
C GLY A 89 1.77 -1.25 -5.74
N THR A 90 1.35 -1.69 -6.94
CA THR A 90 1.00 -0.85 -8.09
C THR A 90 -0.09 0.18 -7.79
N TRP A 91 -0.91 -0.03 -6.76
CA TRP A 91 -1.92 0.92 -6.32
C TRP A 91 -1.33 2.29 -5.98
N GLN A 92 -0.12 2.34 -5.42
CA GLN A 92 0.58 3.61 -5.16
C GLN A 92 0.74 4.42 -6.45
N SER A 93 1.16 3.77 -7.55
CA SER A 93 1.28 4.41 -8.86
C SER A 93 -0.06 4.87 -9.42
N ILE A 94 -1.14 4.11 -9.16
CA ILE A 94 -2.51 4.49 -9.56
C ILE A 94 -2.96 5.75 -8.82
N PHE A 95 -2.76 5.82 -7.51
CA PHE A 95 -3.09 7.02 -6.72
C PHE A 95 -2.27 8.24 -7.16
N LEU A 96 -0.98 8.05 -7.49
CA LEU A 96 -0.15 9.13 -8.04
C LEU A 96 -0.70 9.64 -9.39
N MET A 97 -1.07 8.72 -10.30
CA MET A 97 -1.68 9.08 -11.57
C MET A 97 -3.01 9.82 -11.38
N LEU A 98 -3.85 9.38 -10.45
CA LEU A 98 -5.10 10.07 -10.10
C LEU A 98 -4.85 11.47 -9.53
N SER A 99 -3.82 11.65 -8.68
CA SER A 99 -3.42 12.97 -8.17
C SER A 99 -2.95 13.92 -9.28
N VAL A 100 -2.21 13.41 -10.27
CA VAL A 100 -1.82 14.21 -11.45
C VAL A 100 -3.05 14.59 -12.27
N ALA A 101 -3.93 13.63 -12.54
CA ALA A 101 -5.18 13.89 -13.26
C ALA A 101 -6.10 14.86 -12.51
N ALA A 102 -6.10 14.84 -11.17
CA ALA A 102 -6.84 15.78 -10.34
C ALA A 102 -6.40 17.23 -10.54
N VAL A 103 -5.09 17.50 -10.61
CA VAL A 103 -4.58 18.86 -10.90
C VAL A 103 -5.08 19.34 -12.26
N LEU A 104 -4.96 18.49 -13.29
CA LEU A 104 -5.41 18.82 -14.66
C LEU A 104 -6.92 19.11 -14.72
N THR A 105 -7.71 18.24 -14.08
CA THR A 105 -9.18 18.30 -14.15
C THR A 105 -9.72 19.51 -13.39
N ASN A 106 -9.25 19.76 -12.17
CA ASN A 106 -9.69 20.92 -11.39
C ASN A 106 -9.23 22.24 -12.03
N ALA A 107 -8.00 22.30 -12.55
CA ALA A 107 -7.53 23.48 -13.29
C ALA A 107 -8.40 23.76 -14.52
N GLY A 108 -8.79 22.70 -15.25
CA GLY A 108 -9.66 22.78 -16.41
C GLY A 108 -11.07 23.25 -16.03
N LEU A 109 -11.67 22.67 -14.98
CA LEU A 109 -12.99 23.05 -14.47
C LEU A 109 -13.02 24.53 -14.08
N ILE A 110 -12.05 24.98 -13.29
CA ILE A 110 -11.98 26.36 -12.83
C ILE A 110 -11.80 27.34 -14.00
N THR A 111 -10.96 26.99 -14.98
CA THR A 111 -10.58 27.92 -16.06
C THR A 111 -11.59 27.95 -17.20
N PHE A 112 -12.15 26.79 -17.58
CA PHE A 112 -12.98 26.64 -18.77
C PHE A 112 -14.47 26.44 -18.48
N THR A 113 -14.83 25.86 -17.34
CA THR A 113 -16.22 25.54 -17.00
C THR A 113 -16.85 26.58 -16.06
N MET A 114 -16.10 27.02 -15.04
CA MET A 114 -16.59 27.98 -14.07
C MET A 114 -16.57 29.42 -14.61
N THR A 115 -17.38 30.28 -13.98
CA THR A 115 -17.54 31.67 -14.40
C THR A 115 -16.42 32.61 -13.96
N VAL A 116 -15.47 32.13 -13.14
CA VAL A 116 -14.41 32.92 -12.49
C VAL A 116 -13.55 33.71 -13.48
N PHE A 117 -13.27 33.14 -14.64
CA PHE A 117 -12.37 33.74 -15.64
C PHE A 117 -13.06 34.06 -16.97
N ASN A 118 -14.39 34.17 -16.99
CA ASN A 118 -15.14 34.42 -18.23
C ASN A 118 -14.90 35.80 -18.83
N ASP A 119 -14.51 36.79 -18.02
CA ASP A 119 -14.22 38.16 -18.49
C ASP A 119 -12.88 38.26 -19.26
N TYR A 120 -12.02 37.24 -19.17
CA TYR A 120 -10.73 37.20 -19.84
C TYR A 120 -10.81 36.56 -21.23
N SER A 121 -9.97 37.03 -22.15
CA SER A 121 -9.83 36.40 -23.46
C SER A 121 -9.38 34.93 -23.35
N THR A 122 -9.77 34.12 -24.32
CA THR A 122 -9.41 32.70 -24.38
C THR A 122 -7.90 32.48 -24.27
N THR A 123 -7.08 33.34 -24.89
CA THR A 123 -5.62 33.26 -24.80
C THR A 123 -5.11 33.45 -23.37
N VAL A 124 -5.65 34.42 -22.64
CA VAL A 124 -5.27 34.67 -21.23
C VAL A 124 -5.69 33.49 -20.35
N ARG A 125 -6.88 32.94 -20.57
CA ARG A 125 -7.37 31.74 -19.86
C ARG A 125 -6.42 30.54 -20.04
N PHE A 126 -5.95 30.28 -21.27
CA PHE A 126 -4.95 29.23 -21.51
C PHE A 126 -3.66 29.44 -20.72
N TRP A 127 -3.13 30.66 -20.68
CA TRP A 127 -1.92 30.95 -19.90
C TRP A 127 -2.14 30.79 -18.39
N ILE A 128 -3.30 31.18 -17.87
CA ILE A 128 -3.68 30.95 -16.46
C ILE A 128 -3.74 29.44 -16.17
N PHE A 129 -4.37 28.65 -17.04
CA PHE A 129 -4.46 27.20 -16.91
C PHE A 129 -3.09 26.54 -16.84
N ILE A 130 -2.16 26.94 -17.71
CA ILE A 130 -0.78 26.42 -17.71
C ILE A 130 -0.04 26.86 -16.45
N ALA A 131 -0.09 28.15 -16.09
CA ALA A 131 0.59 28.68 -14.91
C ALA A 131 0.13 27.99 -13.61
N PHE A 132 -1.18 27.80 -13.46
CA PHE A 132 -1.76 27.12 -12.29
C PHE A 132 -1.24 25.68 -12.14
N GLN A 133 -1.17 24.92 -13.23
CA GLN A 133 -0.62 23.56 -13.21
C GLN A 133 0.84 23.51 -12.80
N TRP A 134 1.69 24.38 -13.40
CA TRP A 134 3.11 24.43 -13.05
C TRP A 134 3.31 24.73 -11.57
N VAL A 135 2.52 25.63 -11.00
CA VAL A 135 2.55 25.92 -9.56
C VAL A 135 2.16 24.69 -8.75
N CYS A 136 1.06 24.02 -9.07
CA CYS A 136 0.62 22.82 -8.37
C CYS A 136 1.62 21.67 -8.45
N PHE A 137 2.18 21.38 -9.62
CA PHE A 137 3.17 20.31 -9.78
C PHE A 137 4.49 20.64 -9.10
N SER A 138 4.93 21.90 -9.15
CA SER A 138 6.13 22.32 -8.41
C SER A 138 5.94 22.15 -6.91
N LEU A 139 4.76 22.52 -6.39
CA LEU A 139 4.43 22.34 -4.98
C LEU A 139 4.35 20.86 -4.60
N GLN A 140 3.75 20.00 -5.44
CA GLN A 140 3.74 18.55 -5.22
C GLN A 140 5.16 17.99 -5.16
N TYR A 141 6.02 18.37 -6.10
CA TYR A 141 7.42 17.94 -6.13
C TYR A 141 8.20 18.39 -4.88
N ILE A 142 8.04 19.65 -4.45
CA ILE A 142 8.68 20.15 -3.24
C ILE A 142 8.22 19.37 -2.01
N ILE A 143 6.92 19.07 -1.90
CA ILE A 143 6.40 18.29 -0.76
C ILE A 143 6.96 16.87 -0.76
N MET A 144 7.05 16.24 -1.94
CA MET A 144 7.63 14.90 -2.07
C MET A 144 9.11 14.88 -1.66
N GLU A 145 9.87 15.93 -1.97
CA GLU A 145 11.28 16.04 -1.56
C GLU A 145 11.45 16.42 -0.08
N ALA A 146 10.54 17.22 0.46
CA ALA A 146 10.64 17.75 1.82
C ALA A 146 10.27 16.71 2.91
N ILE A 147 9.45 15.71 2.57
CA ILE A 147 9.01 14.68 3.51
C ILE A 147 9.90 13.44 3.31
N PRO A 148 10.75 13.07 4.29
CA PRO A 148 11.51 11.85 4.20
C PRO A 148 10.57 10.63 4.23
N ASP A 149 10.84 9.62 3.38
CA ASP A 149 10.01 8.41 3.29
C ASP A 149 9.97 7.61 4.60
N VAL A 150 11.03 7.66 5.40
CA VAL A 150 11.15 6.96 6.67
C VAL A 150 11.22 7.96 7.83
N PRO A 151 10.33 7.86 8.83
CA PRO A 151 10.40 8.70 10.02
C PRO A 151 11.60 8.31 10.90
N GLU A 152 12.16 9.29 11.61
CA GLU A 152 13.38 9.15 12.44
C GLU A 152 13.28 8.02 13.46
N GLU A 153 12.12 7.85 14.11
CA GLU A 153 11.92 6.81 15.11
C GLU A 153 12.09 5.39 14.55
N ILE A 154 11.73 5.19 13.28
CA ILE A 154 11.87 3.89 12.60
C ILE A 154 13.33 3.68 12.20
N ASP A 155 14.02 4.70 11.73
CA ASP A 155 15.45 4.61 11.42
C ASP A 155 16.28 4.21 12.65
N ILE A 156 16.02 4.83 13.80
CA ILE A 156 16.65 4.45 15.07
C ILE A 156 16.37 2.97 15.42
N GLN A 157 15.16 2.48 15.16
CA GLN A 157 14.82 1.08 15.44
C GLN A 157 15.53 0.11 14.50
N LEU A 158 15.62 0.44 13.21
CA LEU A 158 16.36 -0.36 12.22
C LEU A 158 17.84 -0.41 12.58
N GLN A 159 18.43 0.72 12.99
CA GLN A 159 19.81 0.77 13.45
C GLN A 159 20.04 -0.09 14.70
N ARG A 160 19.11 -0.09 15.66
CA ARG A 160 19.18 -0.97 16.84
C ARG A 160 19.08 -2.45 16.47
N ALA A 161 18.16 -2.80 15.58
CA ALA A 161 18.01 -4.17 15.11
C ALA A 161 19.31 -4.65 14.42
N ALA A 162 19.88 -3.83 13.54
CA ALA A 162 21.14 -4.11 12.85
C ALA A 162 22.32 -4.23 13.83
N PHE A 163 22.37 -3.39 14.87
CA PHE A 163 23.40 -3.49 15.91
C PHE A 163 23.30 -4.81 16.68
N ILE A 164 22.08 -5.19 17.09
CA ILE A 164 21.83 -6.45 17.82
C ILE A 164 22.20 -7.64 16.95
N GLU A 165 21.82 -7.64 15.67
CA GLU A 165 22.18 -8.67 14.70
C GLU A 165 23.70 -8.81 14.57
N ARG A 166 24.41 -7.71 14.33
CA ARG A 166 25.88 -7.70 14.24
C ARG A 166 26.57 -8.23 15.51
N LYS A 167 26.00 -7.99 16.69
CA LYS A 167 26.56 -8.44 17.96
C LYS A 167 26.21 -9.89 18.30
N LEU A 168 24.98 -10.32 18.08
CA LEU A 168 24.49 -11.64 18.48
C LEU A 168 24.71 -12.71 17.41
N ILE A 169 24.49 -12.37 16.15
CA ILE A 169 24.59 -13.32 15.02
C ILE A 169 26.04 -13.36 14.54
N ASP A 170 26.60 -12.21 14.18
CA ASP A 170 27.95 -12.14 13.59
C ASP A 170 29.07 -12.20 14.64
N LYS A 171 28.73 -12.05 15.92
CA LYS A 171 29.65 -12.10 17.07
C LYS A 171 30.88 -11.21 16.91
N VAL A 172 30.71 -10.06 16.26
CA VAL A 172 31.80 -9.10 16.07
C VAL A 172 32.22 -8.56 17.44
N GLY A 173 33.45 -8.89 17.85
CA GLY A 173 34.02 -8.49 19.12
C GLY A 173 34.04 -6.97 19.27
N ASP A 174 33.97 -6.50 20.51
CA ASP A 174 34.22 -5.10 20.86
C ASP A 174 35.72 -4.84 20.70
N GLU A 175 36.20 -4.70 19.46
CA GLU A 175 37.55 -4.18 19.27
C GLU A 175 37.55 -2.75 19.83
N LEU A 176 38.33 -2.53 20.90
CA LEU A 176 38.56 -1.25 21.58
C LEU A 176 39.31 -0.28 20.67
N ASN A 177 38.70 0.10 19.55
CA ASN A 177 39.04 1.32 18.84
C ASN A 177 37.75 2.12 18.75
N ASP A 178 37.56 2.99 19.76
CA ASP A 178 36.54 4.03 19.78
C ASP A 178 36.60 4.94 18.53
N ASP A 179 37.68 4.85 17.74
CA ASP A 179 37.90 5.54 16.47
C ASP A 179 37.06 4.98 15.29
N VAL A 180 36.45 3.79 15.40
CA VAL A 180 35.67 3.17 14.30
C VAL A 180 34.16 3.40 14.44
N LEU A 181 33.71 3.96 15.58
CA LEU A 181 32.29 4.25 15.82
C LEU A 181 31.76 5.47 15.05
N GLY A 182 32.64 6.24 14.40
CA GLY A 182 32.28 7.47 13.70
C GLY A 182 31.98 7.35 12.21
N GLU A 183 32.36 6.26 11.52
CA GLU A 183 32.52 6.34 10.06
C GLU A 183 31.93 5.18 9.22
N GLN A 184 31.39 4.10 9.80
CA GLN A 184 31.02 2.91 9.01
C GLN A 184 29.62 2.32 9.24
N ALA A 185 28.68 3.09 9.77
CA ALA A 185 27.27 2.83 9.55
C ALA A 185 26.60 4.19 9.41
N PRO A 186 26.13 4.60 8.21
CA PRO A 186 24.84 4.08 7.75
C PRO A 186 24.57 4.25 6.24
N LEU A 187 25.16 3.49 5.30
CA LEU A 187 24.76 3.66 3.86
C LEU A 187 24.72 2.41 2.97
N GLU A 188 25.33 1.29 3.34
CA GLU A 188 25.42 0.11 2.44
C GLU A 188 24.37 -0.98 2.71
N ILE A 189 23.85 -1.12 3.93
CA ILE A 189 22.89 -2.19 4.27
C ILE A 189 21.51 -1.94 3.63
N HIS A 190 21.15 -0.68 3.36
CA HIS A 190 19.88 -0.33 2.71
C HIS A 190 19.74 -0.95 1.31
N LYS A 191 20.83 -1.10 0.54
CA LYS A 191 20.78 -1.71 -0.81
C LYS A 191 20.79 -3.24 -0.79
N LEU A 192 21.43 -3.84 0.22
CA LEU A 192 21.55 -5.30 0.33
C LEU A 192 20.27 -5.96 0.86
N ALA A 193 19.57 -5.33 1.80
CA ALA A 193 18.28 -5.83 2.29
C ALA A 193 17.20 -5.83 1.18
N PHE A 194 17.24 -4.83 0.29
CA PHE A 194 16.33 -4.74 -0.85
C PHE A 194 16.65 -5.78 -1.95
N ASN A 195 17.93 -6.06 -2.22
CA ASN A 195 18.33 -7.06 -3.24
C ASN A 195 18.27 -8.51 -2.76
N HIS A 196 18.40 -8.81 -1.46
CA HIS A 196 18.33 -10.19 -0.98
C HIS A 196 16.92 -10.79 -1.03
N GLY A 197 15.88 -9.98 -1.20
CA GLY A 197 14.51 -10.43 -1.48
C GLY A 197 14.35 -11.11 -2.85
N GLU A 198 15.14 -10.73 -3.86
CA GLU A 198 15.02 -11.27 -5.23
C GLU A 198 15.61 -12.69 -5.38
N THR A 199 16.57 -13.09 -4.54
CA THR A 199 17.29 -14.36 -4.73
C THR A 199 16.57 -15.60 -4.16
N ARG A 200 15.49 -15.42 -3.40
CA ARG A 200 14.73 -16.56 -2.82
C ARG A 200 13.62 -17.12 -3.70
N SER A 201 13.28 -16.49 -4.83
CA SER A 201 12.17 -16.95 -5.68
C SER A 201 12.59 -17.71 -6.96
N SER A 202 13.89 -17.79 -7.29
CA SER A 202 14.35 -18.33 -8.59
C SER A 202 15.17 -19.63 -8.55
N SER A 203 15.13 -20.42 -7.47
CA SER A 203 15.78 -21.75 -7.45
C SER A 203 14.87 -22.86 -6.91
N SER A 204 13.77 -23.10 -7.61
CA SER A 204 13.01 -24.35 -7.46
C SER A 204 12.48 -24.78 -8.81
N ASN A 205 13.35 -25.36 -9.65
CA ASN A 205 12.90 -26.27 -10.71
C ASN A 205 14.00 -27.22 -11.19
N SER A 206 13.70 -28.52 -11.06
CA SER A 206 14.19 -29.70 -11.83
C SER A 206 15.35 -30.54 -11.22
N PRO A 207 15.56 -31.82 -11.65
CA PRO A 207 14.87 -33.02 -11.13
C PRO A 207 15.82 -34.18 -10.72
N LEU A 208 15.21 -35.24 -10.16
CA LEU A 208 15.74 -36.56 -9.75
C LEU A 208 16.91 -37.15 -10.57
N HIS A 209 17.93 -37.73 -9.92
CA HIS A 209 18.50 -39.04 -10.30
C HIS A 209 19.46 -39.67 -9.26
N GLY A 210 19.14 -40.89 -8.83
CA GLY A 210 20.02 -42.04 -8.51
C GLY A 210 21.23 -41.90 -7.57
N ILE A 211 21.26 -42.73 -6.52
CA ILE A 211 22.38 -43.63 -6.17
C ILE A 211 21.84 -44.66 -5.16
N GLU A 212 21.61 -45.88 -5.64
CA GLU A 212 21.80 -47.10 -4.85
C GLU A 212 23.32 -47.30 -4.70
N ALA A 213 23.79 -47.65 -3.50
CA ALA A 213 24.60 -48.85 -3.28
C ALA A 213 25.24 -48.89 -1.88
N SER A 214 25.18 -50.08 -1.30
CA SER A 214 26.18 -50.68 -0.42
C SER A 214 26.18 -50.27 1.06
N ARG A 215 25.46 -51.05 1.86
CA ARG A 215 25.93 -51.41 3.20
C ARG A 215 25.78 -52.93 3.37
N LYS A 216 26.92 -53.62 3.37
CA LYS A 216 27.09 -54.89 4.06
C LYS A 216 27.21 -54.63 5.56
#